data_AF-A0A4R0EDU2-F1
#
_entry.id   AF-A0A4R0EDU2-F1
#
_cell.length_a   1.000
_cell.length_b   1.000
_cell.length_c   1.000
_cell.angle_alpha   90.00
_cell.angle_beta   90.00
_cell.angle_gamma   90.00
#
_symmetry.space_group_name_H-M   'P 1'
#
loop_
_entity.id
_entity.type
_entity.pdbx_description
1 polymer ?
#
loop_
_entity_poly.entity_id
_entity_poly.type
_entity_poly.pdbx_seq_one_letter_code
_entity_poly.pdbx_strand_id
1 'polypeptide(L)'
;MSQIDVLVPLAEIEVNRAELLSIQRNDLVPLLNDQYRLNHYADQIIQAQSVLLNGVDPHLTQQLSSTIEQLIQSLADSKKYLKTRKFNALQKWLGIDLEYGSGQVEYYKNLDQLLNRANHLSQKLQIEIQKSQARFQQLLGHREQMAKYIRAAQEFLVEYPNFVKNQHPLDNFAERLSKKINTLQTLQASNDIAITQMQLSQQLSFTLLDRFKEAQQVLIPAWQYHVKQSNQSNSTSELEKLDNSRENLIKTLRKSLQKPID
;
A
#
# COMPACT_ATOMS: atom_id res chain seq x y z
N MET A 1 -2.52 -10.30 10.74
CA MET A 1 -1.22 -9.97 10.14
C MET A 1 -1.29 -10.41 8.69
N SER A 2 -1.35 -9.47 7.74
CA SER A 2 -1.26 -9.81 6.32
C SER A 2 0.20 -10.15 6.03
N GLN A 3 0.50 -11.43 5.81
CA GLN A 3 1.81 -11.85 5.34
C GLN A 3 2.01 -11.37 3.90
N ILE A 4 3.24 -11.00 3.57
CA ILE A 4 3.64 -10.79 2.17
C ILE A 4 3.58 -12.16 1.51
N ASP A 5 2.70 -12.35 0.52
CA ASP A 5 2.65 -13.61 -0.22
C ASP A 5 3.93 -13.72 -1.05
N VAL A 6 4.75 -14.71 -0.73
CA VAL A 6 5.97 -15.01 -1.49
C VAL A 6 5.57 -15.53 -2.86
N LEU A 7 6.02 -14.85 -3.92
CA LEU A 7 5.76 -15.26 -5.29
C LEU A 7 6.51 -16.56 -5.60
N VAL A 8 5.79 -17.59 -6.04
CA VAL A 8 6.38 -18.85 -6.51
C VAL A 8 7.31 -18.58 -7.69
N PRO A 9 8.55 -19.10 -7.75
CA PRO A 9 9.44 -18.90 -8.89
C PRO A 9 8.79 -19.25 -10.23
N LEU A 10 9.08 -18.49 -11.29
CA LEU A 10 8.39 -18.67 -12.58
C LEU A 10 8.50 -20.09 -13.14
N ALA A 11 9.64 -20.73 -12.93
CA ALA A 11 9.92 -22.09 -13.40
C ALA A 11 9.17 -23.18 -12.60
N GLU A 12 8.72 -22.85 -11.39
CA GLU A 12 8.02 -23.77 -10.48
C GLU A 12 6.50 -23.68 -10.58
N ILE A 13 5.98 -22.72 -11.36
CA ILE A 13 4.55 -22.63 -11.64
C ILE A 13 4.12 -23.91 -12.38
N GLU A 14 3.12 -24.59 -11.83
CA GLU A 14 2.55 -25.79 -12.44
C GLU A 14 1.91 -25.43 -13.79
N VAL A 15 2.27 -26.17 -14.83
CA VAL A 15 1.72 -25.96 -16.16
C VAL A 15 1.19 -27.26 -16.73
N ASN A 16 -0.05 -27.21 -17.23
CA ASN A 16 -0.68 -28.32 -17.92
C ASN A 16 -0.08 -28.51 -19.32
N ARG A 17 0.35 -29.74 -19.62
CA ARG A 17 0.92 -30.09 -20.94
C ARG A 17 -0.02 -29.81 -22.12
N ALA A 18 -1.33 -30.00 -21.96
CA ALA A 18 -2.29 -29.71 -23.02
C ALA A 18 -2.34 -28.21 -23.37
N GLU A 19 -2.19 -27.35 -22.36
CA GLU A 19 -2.14 -25.90 -22.56
C GLU A 19 -0.85 -25.47 -23.26
N LEU A 20 0.30 -26.05 -22.88
CA LEU A 20 1.58 -25.81 -23.55
C LEU A 20 1.51 -26.19 -25.03
N LEU A 21 0.98 -27.37 -25.34
CA LEU A 21 0.80 -27.82 -26.72
C LEU A 21 -0.14 -26.89 -27.52
N SER A 22 -1.17 -26.35 -26.86
CA SER A 22 -2.06 -25.36 -27.49
C SER A 22 -1.31 -24.08 -27.85
N ILE A 23 -0.53 -23.52 -26.92
CA ILE A 23 0.29 -22.32 -27.18
C ILE A 23 1.31 -22.60 -28.29
N GLN A 24 1.97 -23.76 -28.25
CA GLN A 24 2.93 -24.15 -29.30
C GLN A 24 2.29 -24.18 -30.68
N ARG A 25 1.13 -24.83 -30.83
CA ARG A 25 0.44 -24.99 -32.11
C ARG A 25 -0.17 -23.68 -32.62
N ASN A 26 -0.84 -22.94 -31.74
CA ASN A 26 -1.66 -21.80 -32.15
C ASN A 26 -0.85 -20.50 -32.20
N ASP A 27 0.15 -20.37 -31.33
CA ASP A 27 0.85 -19.10 -31.13
C ASP A 27 2.30 -19.15 -31.63
N LEU A 28 3.03 -20.26 -31.46
CA LEU A 28 4.46 -20.37 -31.82
C LEU A 28 4.71 -20.86 -33.24
N VAL A 29 3.98 -21.87 -33.72
CA VAL A 29 4.11 -22.38 -35.10
C VAL A 29 3.89 -21.27 -36.16
N PRO A 30 2.91 -20.36 -36.03
CA PRO A 30 2.74 -19.27 -37.00
C PRO A 30 3.90 -18.27 -37.04
N LEU A 31 4.76 -18.23 -36.02
CA LEU A 31 5.88 -17.28 -35.93
C LEU A 31 7.09 -17.70 -36.78
N LEU A 32 7.17 -18.97 -37.18
CA LEU A 32 8.32 -19.53 -37.90
C LEU A 32 8.68 -18.70 -39.14
N ASN A 33 7.66 -18.23 -39.86
CA ASN A 33 7.82 -17.47 -41.10
C ASN A 33 7.46 -15.99 -40.95
N ASP A 34 7.16 -15.50 -39.74
CA ASP A 34 6.67 -14.15 -39.50
C ASP A 34 7.41 -13.48 -38.33
N GLN A 35 8.46 -12.73 -38.68
CA GLN A 35 9.28 -12.00 -37.71
C GLN A 35 8.49 -10.91 -36.97
N TYR A 36 7.51 -10.28 -37.63
CA TYR A 36 6.71 -9.23 -37.01
C TYR A 36 5.87 -9.83 -35.88
N ARG A 37 5.22 -10.97 -36.11
CA ARG A 37 4.47 -11.67 -35.06
C ARG A 37 5.36 -12.15 -33.91
N LEU A 38 6.58 -12.60 -34.19
CA LEU A 38 7.53 -13.01 -33.14
C LEU A 38 7.85 -11.88 -32.17
N ASN A 39 8.02 -10.66 -32.69
CA ASN A 39 8.26 -9.48 -31.85
C ASN A 39 7.09 -9.21 -30.90
N HIS A 40 5.86 -9.53 -31.33
CA HIS A 40 4.63 -9.34 -30.57
C HIS A 40 4.21 -10.54 -29.72
N TYR A 41 5.04 -11.60 -29.65
CA TYR A 41 4.76 -12.77 -28.84
C TYR A 41 4.58 -12.39 -27.36
N ALA A 42 3.47 -12.81 -26.75
CA ALA A 42 3.07 -12.49 -25.37
C ALA A 42 2.87 -10.99 -25.05
N ASP A 43 2.82 -10.09 -26.04
CA ASP A 43 2.65 -8.65 -25.80
C ASP A 43 1.34 -8.30 -25.10
N GLN A 44 0.28 -9.07 -25.34
CA GLN A 44 -1.00 -8.90 -24.66
C GLN A 44 -0.85 -9.07 -23.13
N ILE A 45 -0.01 -10.01 -22.69
CA ILE A 45 0.25 -10.24 -21.26
C ILE A 45 1.07 -9.08 -20.69
N ILE A 46 2.08 -8.61 -21.43
CA ILE A 46 2.89 -7.44 -21.04
C ILE A 46 2.02 -6.20 -20.85
N GLN A 47 1.13 -5.93 -21.80
CA GLN A 47 0.20 -4.80 -21.76
C GLN A 47 -0.81 -4.93 -20.62
N ALA A 48 -1.34 -6.14 -20.39
CA ALA A 48 -2.26 -6.39 -19.28
C ALA A 48 -1.59 -6.20 -17.92
N GLN A 49 -0.34 -6.63 -17.75
CA GLN A 49 0.41 -6.42 -16.52
C GLN A 49 0.72 -4.93 -16.29
N SER A 50 1.14 -4.19 -17.32
CA SER A 50 1.60 -2.80 -17.16
C SER A 50 0.53 -1.85 -16.61
N VAL A 51 -0.74 -2.03 -17.00
CA VAL A 51 -1.85 -1.21 -16.49
C VAL A 51 -2.23 -1.53 -15.05
N LEU A 52 -1.86 -2.72 -14.56
CA LEU A 52 -2.20 -3.21 -13.22
C LEU A 52 -1.13 -2.91 -12.16
N LEU A 53 0.10 -2.58 -12.57
CA LEU A 53 1.23 -2.28 -11.69
C LEU A 53 1.12 -0.90 -11.01
N ASN A 54 -0.04 -0.61 -10.44
CA ASN A 54 -0.33 0.58 -9.65
C ASN A 54 -0.69 0.17 -8.22
N GLY A 55 0.22 0.50 -7.29
CA GLY A 55 0.05 0.29 -5.86
C GLY A 55 -0.97 1.23 -5.22
N VAL A 56 -1.03 1.21 -3.89
CA VAL A 56 -1.79 2.21 -3.11
C VAL A 56 -1.14 3.58 -3.28
N ASP A 57 -1.95 4.63 -3.48
CA ASP A 57 -1.47 6.00 -3.65
C ASP A 57 -0.61 6.44 -2.45
N PRO A 58 0.71 6.66 -2.64
CA PRO A 58 1.61 7.05 -1.56
C PRO A 58 1.22 8.39 -0.92
N HIS A 59 0.62 9.29 -1.68
CA HIS A 59 0.21 10.60 -1.20
C HIS A 59 -0.96 10.48 -0.22
N LEU A 60 -1.91 9.57 -0.47
CA LEU A 60 -3.01 9.30 0.45
C LEU A 60 -2.50 8.76 1.80
N THR A 61 -1.55 7.83 1.77
CA THR A 61 -0.88 7.29 2.97
C THR A 61 -0.14 8.40 3.74
N GLN A 62 0.60 9.26 3.03
CA GLN A 62 1.29 10.41 3.65
C GLN A 62 0.33 11.42 4.26
N GLN A 63 -0.76 11.75 3.57
CA GLN A 63 -1.77 12.67 4.08
C GLN A 63 -2.44 12.16 5.35
N LEU A 64 -2.80 10.88 5.38
CA LEU A 64 -3.37 10.28 6.57
C LEU A 64 -2.35 10.29 7.72
N SER A 65 -1.11 9.87 7.45
CA SER A 65 -0.01 9.92 8.42
C SER A 65 0.16 11.31 9.04
N SER A 66 0.30 12.35 8.21
CA SER A 66 0.44 13.73 8.67
C SER A 66 -0.78 14.23 9.45
N THR A 67 -1.99 13.85 9.04
CA THR A 67 -3.21 14.24 9.77
C THR A 67 -3.26 13.58 11.16
N ILE A 68 -2.81 12.33 11.27
CA ILE A 68 -2.68 11.61 12.55
C ILE A 68 -1.64 12.27 13.44
N GLU A 69 -0.49 12.67 12.89
CA GLU A 69 0.54 13.42 13.63
C GLU A 69 0.02 14.73 14.20
N GLN A 70 -0.72 15.50 13.39
CA GLN A 70 -1.34 16.75 13.81
C GLN A 70 -2.39 16.52 14.91
N LEU A 71 -3.18 15.44 14.80
CA LEU A 71 -4.15 15.06 15.81
C LEU A 71 -3.45 14.68 17.13
N ILE A 72 -2.39 13.88 17.08
CA ILE A 72 -1.58 13.54 18.25
C ILE A 72 -0.98 14.79 18.90
N GLN A 73 -0.45 15.72 18.10
CA GLN A 73 0.12 16.96 18.61
C GLN A 73 -0.95 17.86 19.26
N SER A 74 -2.12 17.98 18.63
CA SER A 74 -3.25 18.72 19.21
C SER A 74 -3.70 18.11 20.54
N LEU A 75 -3.76 16.78 20.62
CA LEU A 75 -4.05 16.07 21.86
C LEU A 75 -2.96 16.32 22.91
N ALA A 76 -1.67 16.28 22.54
CA ALA A 76 -0.52 16.60 23.39
C ALA A 76 -0.65 18.00 24.02
N ASP A 77 -0.97 19.00 23.21
CA ASP A 77 -1.01 20.42 23.59
C ASP A 77 -2.32 20.85 24.28
N SER A 78 -3.25 19.92 24.47
CA SER A 78 -4.56 20.16 25.11
C SER A 78 -4.50 20.95 26.43
N LYS A 79 -3.48 20.72 27.28
CA LYS A 79 -3.29 21.42 28.57
C LYS A 79 -3.13 22.94 28.40
N LYS A 80 -2.60 23.42 27.26
CA LYS A 80 -2.44 24.86 26.97
C LYS A 80 -3.78 25.56 26.77
N TYR A 81 -4.74 24.87 26.15
CA TYR A 81 -6.02 25.43 25.73
C TYR A 81 -7.14 25.15 26.74
N LEU A 82 -7.11 24.01 27.43
CA LEU A 82 -8.23 23.49 28.24
C LEU A 82 -8.10 23.72 29.75
N LYS A 83 -7.08 24.44 30.23
CA LYS A 83 -6.86 24.68 31.66
C LYS A 83 -7.93 25.61 32.25
N THR A 84 -8.79 25.13 33.13
CA THR A 84 -9.76 26.00 33.83
C THR A 84 -9.05 27.14 34.57
N ARG A 85 -9.29 28.40 34.15
CA ARG A 85 -8.81 29.61 34.81
C ARG A 85 -9.97 30.31 35.51
N LYS A 86 -9.74 30.78 36.74
CA LYS A 86 -10.67 31.68 37.43
C LYS A 86 -10.39 33.11 36.98
N PHE A 87 -11.34 33.72 36.28
CA PHE A 87 -11.26 35.12 35.86
C PHE A 87 -11.84 36.02 36.95
N ASN A 88 -11.10 37.05 37.34
CA ASN A 88 -11.61 38.08 38.23
C ASN A 88 -12.53 39.07 37.47
N ALA A 89 -13.28 39.90 38.20
CA ALA A 89 -14.28 40.79 37.59
C ALA A 89 -13.71 41.74 36.52
N LEU A 90 -12.46 42.16 36.69
CA LEU A 90 -11.75 43.06 35.77
C LEU A 90 -11.33 42.35 34.48
N GLN A 91 -10.91 41.08 34.56
CA GLN A 91 -10.61 40.25 33.40
C GLN A 91 -11.85 39.88 32.58
N LYS A 92 -12.99 39.66 33.26
CA LYS A 92 -14.28 39.45 32.58
C LYS A 92 -14.78 40.73 31.88
N TRP A 93 -14.55 41.88 32.50
CA TRP A 93 -14.89 43.17 31.92
C TRP A 93 -14.03 43.52 30.68
N LEU A 94 -12.78 43.05 30.64
CA LEU A 94 -11.88 43.17 29.48
C LEU A 94 -12.15 42.15 28.36
N GLY A 95 -13.16 41.29 28.49
CA GLY A 95 -13.49 40.25 27.50
C GLY A 95 -12.51 39.08 27.43
N ILE A 96 -11.55 39.01 28.37
CA ILE A 96 -10.50 37.97 28.40
C ILE A 96 -11.10 36.59 28.68
N ASP A 97 -12.25 36.51 29.36
CA ASP A 97 -13.00 35.28 29.58
C ASP A 97 -13.74 34.80 28.31
N LEU A 98 -14.27 35.73 27.50
CA LEU A 98 -14.85 35.47 26.19
C LEU A 98 -13.79 35.01 25.18
N GLU A 99 -12.62 35.63 25.16
CA GLU A 99 -11.47 35.22 24.34
C GLU A 99 -10.89 33.87 24.78
N TYR A 100 -10.90 33.58 26.09
CA TYR A 100 -10.49 32.28 26.61
C TYR A 100 -11.49 31.17 26.25
N GLY A 101 -12.79 31.47 26.34
CA GLY A 101 -13.86 30.58 25.90
C GLY A 101 -13.84 30.34 24.38
N SER A 102 -13.61 31.38 23.59
CA SER A 102 -13.49 31.25 22.13
C SER A 102 -12.29 30.39 21.74
N GLY A 103 -11.15 30.51 22.44
CA GLY A 103 -9.99 29.65 22.22
C GLY A 103 -10.23 28.17 22.54
N GLN A 104 -11.08 27.84 23.51
CA GLN A 104 -11.49 26.45 23.77
C GLN A 104 -12.43 25.91 22.69
N VAL A 105 -13.40 26.71 22.27
CA VAL A 105 -14.33 26.34 21.19
C VAL A 105 -13.57 26.13 19.88
N GLU A 106 -12.63 27.02 19.55
CA GLU A 106 -11.77 26.92 18.38
C GLU A 106 -10.86 25.68 18.43
N TYR A 107 -10.27 25.38 19.60
CA TYR A 107 -9.49 24.17 19.81
C TYR A 107 -10.31 22.89 19.52
N TYR A 108 -11.51 22.77 20.09
CA TYR A 108 -12.37 21.60 19.86
C TYR A 108 -12.82 21.52 18.40
N LYS A 109 -13.14 22.65 17.77
CA LYS A 109 -13.48 22.71 16.35
C LYS A 109 -12.33 22.22 15.46
N ASN A 110 -11.10 22.65 15.73
CA ASN A 110 -9.91 22.21 14.99
C ASN A 110 -9.64 20.72 15.20
N LEU A 111 -9.82 20.21 16.42
CA LEU A 111 -9.67 18.79 16.73
C LEU A 111 -10.72 17.94 16.00
N ASP A 112 -11.97 18.39 15.94
CA ASP A 112 -13.05 17.73 15.18
C ASP A 112 -12.77 17.74 13.67
N GLN A 113 -12.27 18.85 13.13
CA GLN A 113 -11.84 18.93 11.73
C GLN A 113 -10.73 17.93 11.39
N LEU A 114 -9.71 17.82 12.26
CA LEU A 114 -8.63 16.84 12.09
C LEU A 114 -9.15 15.40 12.14
N LEU A 115 -10.05 15.11 13.07
CA LEU A 115 -10.67 13.78 13.20
C LEU A 115 -11.52 13.43 11.97
N ASN A 116 -12.35 14.35 11.50
CA ASN A 116 -13.18 14.18 10.31
C ASN A 116 -12.33 13.99 9.05
N ARG A 117 -11.24 14.76 8.92
CA ARG A 117 -10.28 14.59 7.82
C ARG A 117 -9.60 13.22 7.86
N ALA A 118 -9.12 12.79 9.03
CA ALA A 118 -8.49 11.49 9.20
C ALA A 118 -9.46 10.34 8.90
N ASN A 119 -10.72 10.44 9.35
CA ASN A 119 -11.79 9.48 9.03
C ASN A 119 -12.08 9.42 7.53
N HIS A 120 -12.10 10.55 6.84
CA HIS A 120 -12.36 10.55 5.41
C HIS A 120 -11.17 9.96 4.63
N LEU A 121 -9.94 10.30 5.01
CA LEU A 121 -8.72 9.76 4.40
C LEU A 121 -8.60 8.24 4.66
N SER A 122 -8.96 7.76 5.85
CA SER A 122 -8.91 6.34 6.18
C SER A 122 -9.89 5.51 5.34
N GLN A 123 -11.12 6.00 5.14
CA GLN A 123 -12.10 5.36 4.25
C GLN A 123 -11.61 5.31 2.80
N LYS A 124 -11.05 6.42 2.29
CA LYS A 124 -10.44 6.43 0.94
C LYS A 124 -9.30 5.44 0.83
N LEU A 125 -8.43 5.39 1.84
CA LEU A 125 -7.27 4.49 1.85
C LEU A 125 -7.72 3.02 1.87
N GLN A 126 -8.77 2.70 2.62
CA GLN A 126 -9.37 1.37 2.62
C GLN A 126 -9.86 0.95 1.23
N ILE A 127 -10.50 1.85 0.49
CA ILE A 127 -10.96 1.58 -0.89
C ILE A 127 -9.76 1.37 -1.83
N GLU A 128 -8.72 2.20 -1.75
CA GLU A 128 -7.52 2.04 -2.58
C GLU A 128 -6.76 0.75 -2.28
N ILE A 129 -6.70 0.33 -1.01
CA ILE A 129 -6.16 -0.98 -0.63
C ILE A 129 -6.96 -2.11 -1.29
N GLN A 130 -8.30 -2.07 -1.24
CA GLN A 130 -9.14 -3.08 -1.88
C GLN A 130 -8.92 -3.14 -3.39
N LYS A 131 -8.82 -1.99 -4.07
CA LYS A 131 -8.48 -1.93 -5.50
C LYS A 131 -7.11 -2.52 -5.78
N SER A 132 -6.11 -2.20 -4.95
CA SER A 132 -4.76 -2.73 -5.09
C SER A 132 -4.73 -4.25 -4.92
N GLN A 133 -5.51 -4.80 -3.98
CA GLN A 133 -5.67 -6.25 -3.81
C GLN A 133 -6.32 -6.92 -5.03
N ALA A 134 -7.35 -6.31 -5.62
CA ALA A 134 -7.96 -6.83 -6.84
C ALA A 134 -6.97 -6.85 -8.02
N ARG A 135 -6.19 -5.78 -8.21
CA ARG A 135 -5.13 -5.72 -9.22
C ARG A 135 -4.05 -6.78 -8.97
N PHE A 136 -3.66 -6.98 -7.72
CA PHE A 136 -2.70 -8.02 -7.33
C PHE A 136 -3.17 -9.42 -7.75
N GLN A 137 -4.44 -9.77 -7.51
CA GLN A 137 -4.98 -11.06 -7.95
C GLN A 137 -4.97 -11.22 -9.47
N GLN A 138 -5.28 -10.15 -10.22
CA GLN A 138 -5.18 -10.17 -11.68
C GLN A 138 -3.73 -10.31 -12.16
N LEU A 139 -2.77 -9.65 -11.50
CA LEU A 139 -1.34 -9.78 -11.78
C LEU A 139 -0.85 -11.21 -11.58
N LEU A 140 -1.31 -11.92 -10.55
CA LEU A 140 -0.97 -13.33 -10.35
C LEU A 140 -1.47 -14.20 -11.52
N GLY A 141 -2.69 -13.99 -12.01
CA GLY A 141 -3.22 -14.69 -13.18
C GLY A 141 -2.40 -14.41 -14.45
N HIS A 142 -2.05 -13.15 -14.71
CA HIS A 142 -1.19 -12.80 -15.86
C HIS A 142 0.24 -13.33 -15.72
N ARG A 143 0.77 -13.38 -14.50
CA ARG A 143 2.08 -13.98 -14.21
C ARG A 143 2.08 -15.48 -14.50
N GLU A 144 1.01 -16.19 -14.14
CA GLU A 144 0.83 -17.60 -14.52
C GLU A 144 0.78 -17.75 -16.05
N GLN A 145 0.03 -16.91 -16.75
CA GLN A 145 0.01 -16.90 -18.22
C GLN A 145 1.41 -16.66 -18.80
N MET A 146 2.16 -15.69 -18.27
CA MET A 146 3.53 -15.42 -18.72
C MET A 146 4.42 -16.66 -18.57
N ALA A 147 4.30 -17.37 -17.44
CA ALA A 147 5.06 -18.61 -17.21
C ALA A 147 4.73 -19.68 -18.25
N LYS A 148 3.44 -19.86 -18.60
CA LYS A 148 3.00 -20.78 -19.65
C LYS A 148 3.60 -20.42 -21.01
N TYR A 149 3.56 -19.15 -21.39
CA TYR A 149 4.12 -18.66 -22.66
C TYR A 149 5.64 -18.82 -22.73
N ILE A 150 6.35 -18.52 -21.64
CA ILE A 150 7.80 -18.70 -21.57
C ILE A 150 8.16 -20.19 -21.69
N ARG A 151 7.49 -21.06 -20.93
CA ARG A 151 7.75 -22.50 -20.95
C ARG A 151 7.42 -23.14 -22.30
N ALA A 152 6.29 -22.77 -22.90
CA ALA A 152 5.91 -23.24 -24.23
C ALA A 152 6.98 -22.87 -25.27
N ALA A 153 7.50 -21.64 -25.21
CA ALA A 153 8.54 -21.16 -26.12
C ALA A 153 9.88 -21.86 -25.89
N GLN A 154 10.25 -22.14 -24.64
CA GLN A 154 11.45 -22.90 -24.29
C GLN A 154 11.37 -24.34 -24.81
N GLU A 155 10.25 -25.04 -24.57
CA GLU A 155 10.04 -26.40 -25.07
C GLU A 155 10.03 -26.43 -26.61
N PHE A 156 9.37 -25.45 -27.24
CA PHE A 156 9.35 -25.32 -28.70
C PHE A 156 10.75 -25.09 -29.28
N LEU A 157 11.59 -24.30 -28.62
CA LEU A 157 12.97 -24.05 -29.03
C LEU A 157 13.84 -25.32 -28.95
N VAL A 158 13.60 -26.18 -27.96
CA VAL A 158 14.28 -27.49 -27.83
C VAL A 158 13.84 -28.45 -28.93
N GLU A 159 12.55 -28.48 -29.25
CA GLU A 159 12.02 -29.35 -30.30
C GLU A 159 12.28 -28.83 -31.72
N TYR A 160 12.56 -27.52 -31.86
CA TYR A 160 12.77 -26.81 -33.12
C TYR A 160 13.66 -27.52 -34.15
N PRO A 161 14.85 -28.06 -33.79
CA PRO A 161 15.74 -28.71 -34.75
C PRO A 161 15.12 -29.95 -35.42
N ASN A 162 14.13 -30.59 -34.78
CA ASN A 162 13.47 -31.76 -35.34
C ASN A 162 12.46 -31.40 -36.43
N PHE A 163 11.98 -30.15 -36.46
CA PHE A 163 10.94 -29.69 -37.37
C PHE A 163 11.50 -29.14 -38.68
N VAL A 164 12.76 -28.69 -38.71
CA VAL A 164 13.29 -27.96 -39.85
C VAL A 164 14.43 -28.72 -40.51
N LYS A 165 14.07 -29.57 -41.48
CA LYS A 165 15.03 -30.41 -42.22
C LYS A 165 15.74 -29.70 -43.39
N ASN A 166 15.21 -28.55 -43.85
CA ASN A 166 15.72 -27.78 -44.99
C ASN A 166 15.70 -26.27 -44.69
N GLN A 167 16.49 -25.86 -43.71
CA GLN A 167 16.47 -24.50 -43.18
C GLN A 167 17.34 -23.56 -44.04
N HIS A 168 16.84 -22.36 -44.36
CA HIS A 168 17.63 -21.39 -45.11
C HIS A 168 18.84 -20.94 -44.26
N PRO A 169 20.05 -20.76 -44.82
CA PRO A 169 21.25 -20.37 -44.05
C PRO A 169 21.15 -19.06 -43.25
N LEU A 170 20.15 -18.24 -43.54
CA LEU A 170 19.87 -16.95 -42.87
C LEU A 170 18.70 -17.02 -41.89
N ASP A 171 18.15 -18.22 -41.64
CA ASP A 171 17.06 -18.41 -40.69
C ASP A 171 17.56 -18.35 -39.25
N ASN A 172 17.47 -17.15 -38.66
CA ASN A 172 17.84 -16.90 -37.27
C ASN A 172 16.65 -17.03 -36.31
N PHE A 173 15.59 -17.78 -36.65
CA PHE A 173 14.39 -17.89 -35.81
C PHE A 173 14.72 -18.36 -34.38
N ALA A 174 15.50 -19.45 -34.24
CA ALA A 174 15.87 -19.99 -32.93
C ALA A 174 16.56 -18.94 -32.05
N GLU A 175 17.47 -18.16 -32.63
CA GLU A 175 18.17 -17.07 -31.93
C GLU A 175 17.20 -15.95 -31.54
N ARG A 176 16.30 -15.53 -32.44
CA ARG A 176 15.30 -14.50 -32.16
C ARG A 176 14.32 -14.93 -31.06
N LEU A 177 13.85 -16.18 -31.10
CA LEU A 177 12.97 -16.73 -30.09
C LEU A 177 13.68 -16.83 -28.73
N SER A 178 14.92 -17.30 -28.69
CA SER A 178 15.75 -17.31 -27.48
C SER A 178 15.90 -15.91 -26.88
N LYS A 179 16.20 -14.90 -27.71
CA LYS A 179 16.25 -13.49 -27.28
C LYS A 179 14.91 -13.02 -26.71
N LYS A 180 13.79 -13.31 -27.38
CA LYS A 180 12.45 -12.95 -26.89
C LYS A 180 12.14 -13.62 -25.55
N ILE A 181 12.47 -14.91 -25.37
CA ILE A 181 12.30 -15.62 -24.08
C ILE A 181 13.07 -14.88 -22.97
N ASN A 182 14.34 -14.55 -23.18
CA ASN A 182 15.16 -13.83 -22.20
C ASN A 182 14.58 -12.44 -21.87
N THR A 183 14.07 -11.74 -22.88
CA THR A 183 13.36 -10.46 -22.67
C THR A 183 12.10 -10.66 -21.82
N LEU A 184 11.27 -11.67 -22.11
CA LEU A 184 10.06 -11.96 -21.34
C LEU A 184 10.38 -12.32 -19.89
N GLN A 185 11.41 -13.13 -19.65
CA GLN A 185 11.87 -13.46 -18.30
C GLN A 185 12.35 -12.23 -17.53
N THR A 186 13.13 -11.37 -18.18
CA THR A 186 13.64 -10.14 -17.57
C THR A 186 12.51 -9.17 -17.22
N LEU A 187 11.56 -8.99 -18.15
CA LEU A 187 10.36 -8.18 -17.91
C LEU A 187 9.53 -8.73 -16.76
N GLN A 188 9.33 -10.05 -16.71
CA GLN A 188 8.57 -10.67 -15.63
C GLN A 188 9.28 -10.55 -14.28
N ALA A 189 10.61 -10.67 -14.23
CA ALA A 189 11.37 -10.43 -13.00
C ALA A 189 11.21 -8.99 -12.51
N SER A 190 11.22 -8.00 -13.42
CA SER A 190 10.92 -6.59 -13.09
C SER A 190 9.50 -6.42 -12.56
N ASN A 191 8.52 -7.08 -13.19
CA ASN A 191 7.13 -7.05 -12.75
C ASN A 191 6.95 -7.72 -11.38
N ASP A 192 7.66 -8.81 -11.09
CA ASP A 192 7.64 -9.48 -9.78
C ASP A 192 8.16 -8.57 -8.65
N ILE A 193 9.19 -7.76 -8.94
CA ILE A 193 9.66 -6.71 -8.01
C ILE A 193 8.54 -5.68 -7.78
N ALA A 194 7.90 -5.19 -8.85
CA ALA A 194 6.82 -4.22 -8.73
C ALA A 194 5.60 -4.79 -7.98
N ILE A 195 5.24 -6.06 -8.20
CA ILE A 195 4.20 -6.78 -7.45
C ILE A 195 4.56 -6.81 -5.96
N THR A 196 5.80 -7.15 -5.63
CA THR A 196 6.28 -7.17 -4.23
C THR A 196 6.17 -5.78 -3.60
N GLN A 197 6.56 -4.72 -4.33
CA GLN A 197 6.42 -3.34 -3.86
C GLN A 197 4.96 -2.93 -3.64
N MET A 198 4.03 -3.40 -4.48
CA MET A 198 2.60 -3.19 -4.27
C MET A 198 2.11 -3.84 -2.96
N GLN A 199 2.52 -5.09 -2.68
CA GLN A 199 2.16 -5.77 -1.42
C GLN A 199 2.73 -5.03 -0.20
N LEU A 200 3.98 -4.58 -0.27
CA LEU A 200 4.61 -3.78 0.79
C LEU A 200 3.81 -2.48 1.06
N SER A 201 3.44 -1.76 -0.01
CA SER A 201 2.62 -0.55 0.09
C SER A 201 1.24 -0.81 0.72
N GLN A 202 0.58 -1.93 0.36
CA GLN A 202 -0.67 -2.35 0.99
C GLN A 202 -0.49 -2.61 2.49
N GLN A 203 0.56 -3.33 2.89
CA GLN A 203 0.82 -3.66 4.29
C GLN A 203 1.10 -2.41 5.14
N LEU A 204 1.88 -1.46 4.62
CA LEU A 204 2.12 -0.17 5.28
C LEU A 204 0.80 0.59 5.47
N SER A 205 -0.04 0.60 4.44
CA SER A 205 -1.34 1.27 4.47
C SER A 205 -2.31 0.62 5.45
N PHE A 206 -2.36 -0.71 5.53
CA PHE A 206 -3.12 -1.44 6.55
C PHE A 206 -2.66 -1.13 7.97
N THR A 207 -1.33 -1.13 8.18
CA THR A 207 -0.76 -0.81 9.49
C THR A 207 -1.17 0.58 9.95
N LEU A 208 -1.14 1.56 9.03
CA LEU A 208 -1.58 2.93 9.30
C LEU A 208 -3.07 3.00 9.67
N LEU A 209 -3.93 2.26 8.95
CA LEU A 209 -5.36 2.18 9.27
C LEU A 209 -5.61 1.58 10.65
N ASP A 210 -4.91 0.49 11.00
CA ASP A 210 -5.05 -0.16 12.30
C ASP A 210 -4.63 0.78 13.44
N ARG A 211 -3.50 1.49 13.26
CA ARG A 211 -3.05 2.50 14.25
C ARG A 211 -4.02 3.66 14.38
N PHE A 212 -4.60 4.14 13.28
CA PHE A 212 -5.62 5.18 13.34
C PHE A 212 -6.86 4.71 14.09
N LYS A 213 -7.33 3.50 13.81
CA LYS A 213 -8.49 2.89 14.48
C LYS A 213 -8.23 2.73 15.98
N GLU A 214 -7.04 2.29 16.37
CA GLU A 214 -6.62 2.23 17.78
C GLU A 214 -6.64 3.61 18.43
N ALA A 215 -6.11 4.64 17.75
CA ALA A 215 -6.15 6.01 18.26
C ALA A 215 -7.60 6.50 18.44
N GLN A 216 -8.49 6.19 17.50
CA GLN A 216 -9.90 6.56 17.57
C GLN A 216 -10.65 5.86 18.72
N GLN A 217 -10.38 4.57 18.95
CA GLN A 217 -11.11 3.75 19.91
C GLN A 217 -10.57 3.85 21.34
N VAL A 218 -9.27 4.12 21.49
CA VAL A 218 -8.58 4.08 22.78
C VAL A 218 -8.04 5.45 23.16
N LEU A 219 -7.20 6.03 22.30
CA LEU A 219 -6.45 7.25 22.64
C LEU A 219 -7.37 8.46 22.83
N ILE A 220 -8.27 8.71 21.89
CA ILE A 220 -9.18 9.87 21.94
C ILE A 220 -10.14 9.77 23.15
N PRO A 221 -10.83 8.63 23.40
CA PRO A 221 -11.67 8.49 24.58
C PRO A 221 -10.90 8.63 25.91
N ALA A 222 -9.71 8.03 26.00
CA ALA A 222 -8.87 8.16 27.20
C ALA A 222 -8.45 9.61 27.44
N TRP A 223 -8.11 10.35 26.39
CA TRP A 223 -7.82 11.78 26.47
C TRP A 223 -9.05 12.60 26.91
N GLN A 224 -10.23 12.34 26.34
CA GLN A 224 -11.46 13.02 26.72
C GLN A 224 -11.80 12.79 28.21
N TYR A 225 -11.62 11.56 28.69
CA TYR A 225 -11.78 11.22 30.10
C TYR A 225 -10.80 12.00 30.99
N HIS A 226 -9.51 12.03 30.62
CA HIS A 226 -8.49 12.79 31.34
C HIS A 226 -8.83 14.28 31.43
N VAL A 227 -9.24 14.92 30.33
CA VAL A 227 -9.63 16.34 30.32
C VAL A 227 -10.81 16.60 31.26
N LYS A 228 -11.81 15.71 31.29
CA LYS A 228 -12.95 15.83 32.22
C LYS A 228 -12.51 15.70 33.67
N GLN A 229 -11.65 14.72 33.97
CA GLN A 229 -11.17 14.47 35.34
C GLN A 229 -10.26 15.60 35.85
N SER A 230 -9.38 16.15 35.00
CA SER A 230 -8.54 17.31 35.36
C SER A 230 -9.35 18.57 35.67
N ASN A 231 -10.57 18.67 35.14
CA ASN A 231 -11.49 19.76 35.43
C ASN A 231 -12.33 19.50 36.70
N GLN A 232 -12.37 18.27 37.21
CA GLN A 232 -13.23 17.83 38.32
C GLN A 232 -12.48 17.49 39.63
N SER A 233 -11.19 17.13 39.61
CA SER A 233 -10.45 16.72 40.83
C SER A 233 -8.99 17.20 40.89
N ASN A 234 -8.49 17.42 42.11
CA ASN A 234 -7.07 17.70 42.42
C ASN A 234 -6.23 16.42 42.63
N SER A 235 -6.71 15.24 42.24
CA SER A 235 -6.10 13.94 42.57
C SER A 235 -4.94 13.59 41.61
N THR A 236 -3.70 13.82 42.06
CA THR A 236 -2.47 13.79 41.25
C THR A 236 -1.94 12.39 40.87
N SER A 237 -2.27 11.32 41.60
CA SER A 237 -1.60 10.02 41.43
C SER A 237 -2.17 9.13 40.31
N GLU A 238 -3.47 9.23 40.01
CA GLU A 238 -4.06 8.53 38.85
C GLU A 238 -3.75 9.23 37.53
N LEU A 239 -3.58 10.56 37.59
CA LEU A 239 -3.15 11.40 36.47
C LEU A 239 -1.76 11.02 35.95
N GLU A 240 -0.80 10.73 36.82
CA GLU A 240 0.57 10.34 36.41
C GLU A 240 0.64 8.99 35.68
N LYS A 241 -0.12 7.98 36.14
CA LYS A 241 -0.17 6.67 35.47
C LYS A 241 -0.82 6.77 34.09
N LEU A 242 -1.81 7.64 33.96
CA LEU A 242 -2.52 7.88 32.71
C LEU A 242 -1.71 8.74 31.73
N ASP A 243 -1.00 9.77 32.21
CA ASP A 243 -0.05 10.55 31.42
C ASP A 243 1.07 9.65 30.88
N ASN A 244 1.59 8.70 31.68
CA ASN A 244 2.54 7.69 31.20
C ASN A 244 1.96 6.76 30.13
N SER A 245 0.69 6.34 30.26
CA SER A 245 0.02 5.52 29.25
C SER A 245 -0.18 6.29 27.93
N ARG A 246 -0.59 7.56 28.01
CA ARG A 246 -0.74 8.48 26.87
C ARG A 246 0.59 8.75 26.19
N GLU A 247 1.64 9.07 26.95
CA GLU A 247 3.01 9.27 26.48
C GLU A 247 3.51 8.02 25.74
N ASN A 248 3.32 6.83 26.31
CA ASN A 248 3.71 5.56 25.67
C ASN A 248 2.96 5.32 24.36
N LEU A 249 1.66 5.62 24.31
CA LEU A 249 0.85 5.43 23.10
C LEU A 249 1.21 6.46 22.01
N ILE A 250 1.40 7.73 22.39
CA ILE A 250 1.91 8.79 21.49
C ILE A 250 3.30 8.44 20.96
N LYS A 251 4.18 7.94 21.83
CA LYS A 251 5.54 7.50 21.45
C LYS A 251 5.50 6.31 20.50
N THR A 252 4.61 5.35 20.74
CA THR A 252 4.43 4.17 19.88
C THR A 252 3.85 4.56 18.52
N LEU A 253 2.86 5.48 18.49
CA LEU A 253 2.31 6.03 17.26
C LEU A 253 3.37 6.80 16.48
N ARG A 254 4.11 7.71 17.11
CA ARG A 254 5.22 8.44 16.47
C ARG A 254 6.30 7.51 15.92
N LYS A 255 6.66 6.47 16.67
CA LYS A 255 7.61 5.45 16.22
C LYS A 255 7.08 4.67 15.01
N SER A 256 5.77 4.42 14.93
CA SER A 256 5.16 3.75 13.77
C SER A 256 5.00 4.64 12.54
N LEU A 257 5.03 5.96 12.72
CA LEU A 257 4.96 6.96 11.65
C LEU A 257 6.34 7.31 11.08
N GLN A 258 7.41 7.09 11.87
CA GLN A 258 8.79 7.09 11.38
C GLN A 258 8.99 5.89 10.46
N LYS A 259 9.29 6.15 9.17
CA LYS A 259 9.71 5.14 8.20
C LYS A 259 10.80 4.23 8.81
N PRO A 260 10.86 2.92 8.48
CA PRO A 260 12.14 2.23 8.49
C PRO A 260 13.04 3.02 7.53
N ILE A 261 14.07 3.65 8.09
CA ILE A 261 15.17 4.19 7.30
C ILE A 261 15.96 2.97 6.85
N ASP A 262 15.77 2.59 5.60
CA ASP A 262 16.76 1.89 4.77
C ASP A 262 16.78 2.58 3.40
#